data_AF-A0A2N8NUX9-F1
#
_entry.id   AF-A0A2N8NUX9-F1
#
_cell.length_a   1.000
_cell.length_b   1.000
_cell.length_c   1.000
_cell.angle_alpha   90.00
_cell.angle_beta   90.00
_cell.angle_gamma   90.00
#
_symmetry.space_group_name_H-M   'P 1'
#
loop_
_entity.id
_entity.type
_entity.pdbx_description
1 polymer ?
#
loop_
_entity_poly.entity_id
_entity_poly.type
_entity_poly.pdbx_seq_one_letter_code
_entity_poly.pdbx_strand_id
1 'polypeptide(L)'
;MTQAGNYPTESNPDGSFSVTWRSEGSQDVTGLTRLTVDLPPGITTQGALMYSMPYDYTFTETVSPDGRRLTAWYYGTMTPGRSHFMKVKVTATGKPSGEIKATVAHARDLDPRNNVATVTLGGSGGPPVIPPEPVVTGMDVRSGPGSGGTVVTLTGRNLDDAFVDFGLYAAPGSCTSTSCVVTTPPGWGPTAVDVATPGGGAPAGDFVYGEPEPTAPPEPVLSWLSTRGGPAAGGTNIQVAGQHLDRGVLMIGGRPAVHSSCGPEFCTGQSPAGTGTVDVTVDAPGGESAHGPALTFTYGPASAH
;
A
#
# COMPACT_ATOMS: atom_id res chain seq x y z
N MET A 1 -4.01 -4.40 14.68
CA MET A 1 -4.29 -5.37 13.59
C MET A 1 -5.05 -6.57 14.14
N THR A 2 -5.93 -7.20 13.36
CA THR A 2 -6.68 -8.42 13.73
C THR A 2 -6.85 -9.37 12.55
N GLN A 3 -7.17 -10.65 12.83
CA GLN A 3 -7.51 -11.67 11.84
C GLN A 3 -8.84 -12.35 12.18
N ALA A 4 -9.69 -12.58 11.17
CA ALA A 4 -10.94 -13.31 11.35
C ALA A 4 -11.45 -13.95 10.05
N GLY A 5 -12.00 -15.16 10.14
CA GLY A 5 -12.66 -15.82 9.02
C GLY A 5 -12.66 -17.34 9.13
N ASN A 6 -12.83 -17.99 7.98
CA ASN A 6 -12.87 -19.45 7.88
C ASN A 6 -11.47 -19.96 7.52
N TYR A 7 -10.82 -20.65 8.45
CA TYR A 7 -9.53 -21.26 8.20
C TYR A 7 -9.69 -22.69 7.65
N PRO A 8 -8.73 -23.20 6.86
CA PRO A 8 -8.75 -24.57 6.40
C PRO A 8 -8.86 -25.58 7.55
N THR A 9 -9.57 -26.67 7.32
CA THR A 9 -9.70 -27.80 8.23
C THR A 9 -9.38 -29.11 7.50
N GLU A 10 -9.33 -30.22 8.23
CA GLU A 10 -9.14 -31.55 7.64
C GLU A 10 -10.25 -31.95 6.66
N SER A 11 -11.49 -31.48 6.89
CA SER A 11 -12.65 -31.75 6.03
C SER A 11 -12.90 -30.70 4.95
N ASN A 12 -12.30 -29.52 5.07
CA ASN A 12 -12.40 -28.44 4.09
C ASN A 12 -11.02 -27.81 3.87
N PRO A 13 -10.31 -28.17 2.78
CA PRO A 13 -8.96 -27.68 2.53
C PRO A 13 -8.93 -26.18 2.19
N ASP A 14 -10.05 -25.57 1.80
CA ASP A 14 -10.10 -24.17 1.41
C ASP A 14 -10.56 -23.28 2.56
N GLY A 15 -9.84 -22.17 2.73
CA GLY A 15 -10.10 -21.15 3.73
C GLY A 15 -10.13 -19.75 3.12
N SER A 16 -10.83 -18.85 3.80
CA SER A 16 -10.76 -17.43 3.55
C SER A 16 -10.90 -16.64 4.83
N PHE A 17 -9.91 -15.80 5.10
CA PHE A 17 -9.88 -14.94 6.27
C PHE A 17 -9.55 -13.51 5.88
N SER A 18 -9.95 -12.59 6.76
CA SER A 18 -9.68 -11.17 6.63
C SER A 18 -8.55 -10.80 7.58
N VAL A 19 -7.65 -9.96 7.08
CA VAL A 19 -6.64 -9.27 7.85
C VAL A 19 -7.06 -7.80 7.92
N THR A 20 -7.33 -7.29 9.13
CA THR A 20 -7.85 -5.94 9.35
C THR A 20 -6.84 -5.10 10.11
N TRP A 21 -6.64 -3.86 9.69
CA TRP A 21 -5.80 -2.87 10.37
C TRP A 21 -6.43 -1.49 10.36
N ARG A 22 -5.93 -0.59 11.20
CA ARG A 22 -6.38 0.79 11.33
C ARG A 22 -5.28 1.62 11.97
N SER A 23 -5.28 2.93 11.73
CA SER A 23 -4.52 3.87 12.56
C SER A 23 -5.25 4.07 13.89
N GLU A 24 -4.54 3.88 15.01
CA GLU A 24 -5.03 4.19 16.36
C GLU A 24 -4.58 5.57 16.87
N GLY A 25 -3.82 6.31 16.05
CA GLY A 25 -3.41 7.67 16.36
C GLY A 25 -4.55 8.68 16.28
N SER A 26 -4.23 9.96 16.53
CA SER A 26 -5.18 11.08 16.46
C SER A 26 -5.08 11.92 15.19
N GLN A 27 -4.17 11.56 14.28
CA GLN A 27 -3.91 12.30 13.04
C GLN A 27 -3.92 11.34 11.85
N ASP A 28 -4.25 11.88 10.69
CA ASP A 28 -4.11 11.19 9.41
C ASP A 28 -2.65 10.82 9.18
N VAL A 29 -2.44 9.59 8.75
CA VAL A 29 -1.10 9.08 8.41
C VAL A 29 -1.11 8.67 6.95
N THR A 30 -0.39 9.42 6.12
CA THR A 30 -0.16 9.11 4.71
C THR A 30 1.21 8.48 4.54
N GLY A 31 1.28 7.38 3.80
CA GLY A 31 2.55 6.72 3.50
C GLY A 31 2.38 5.27 3.07
N LEU A 32 3.52 4.58 3.01
CA LEU A 32 3.59 3.16 2.69
C LEU A 32 3.33 2.33 3.94
N THR A 33 2.31 1.49 3.87
CA THR A 33 2.03 0.45 4.85
C THR A 33 2.29 -0.90 4.22
N ARG A 34 3.16 -1.70 4.82
CA ARG A 34 3.41 -3.07 4.37
C ARG A 34 2.65 -4.05 5.25
N LEU A 35 1.92 -4.96 4.63
CA LEU A 35 1.28 -6.10 5.27
C LEU A 35 2.00 -7.38 4.86
N THR A 36 2.23 -8.27 5.81
CA THR A 36 2.73 -9.62 5.49
C THR A 36 1.80 -10.67 6.07
N VAL A 37 1.69 -11.81 5.39
CA VAL A 37 1.03 -13.01 5.91
C VAL A 37 1.96 -14.18 5.67
N ASP A 38 2.47 -14.76 6.75
CA ASP A 38 3.25 -15.98 6.76
C ASP A 38 2.35 -17.17 7.08
N LEU A 39 2.40 -18.18 6.21
CA LEU A 39 1.61 -19.39 6.29
C LEU A 39 2.47 -20.58 6.75
N PRO A 40 1.93 -21.47 7.60
CA PRO A 40 2.66 -22.63 8.06
C PRO A 40 2.83 -23.67 6.92
N PRO A 41 3.69 -24.69 7.10
CA PRO A 41 3.86 -25.73 6.09
C PRO A 41 2.53 -26.39 5.72
N GLY A 42 2.32 -26.64 4.43
CA GLY A 42 1.10 -27.25 3.93
C GLY A 42 -0.09 -26.30 3.76
N ILE A 43 0.08 -24.99 3.93
CA ILE A 43 -0.93 -23.98 3.58
C ILE A 43 -0.32 -22.98 2.62
N THR A 44 -1.01 -22.73 1.51
CA THR A 44 -0.57 -21.78 0.49
C THR A 44 -1.67 -20.76 0.16
N THR A 45 -1.28 -19.65 -0.44
CA THR A 45 -2.17 -18.64 -1.00
C THR A 45 -1.79 -18.33 -2.44
N GLN A 46 -2.74 -17.77 -3.20
CA GLN A 46 -2.50 -17.19 -4.52
C GLN A 46 -2.56 -15.66 -4.51
N GLY A 47 -2.81 -15.05 -3.35
CA GLY A 47 -2.99 -13.61 -3.24
C GLY A 47 -4.10 -13.21 -2.26
N ALA A 48 -4.33 -11.91 -2.19
CA ALA A 48 -5.39 -11.29 -1.43
C ALA A 48 -6.17 -10.29 -2.27
N LEU A 49 -7.37 -9.98 -1.80
CA LEU A 49 -8.18 -8.91 -2.34
C LEU A 49 -8.30 -7.81 -1.29
N MET A 50 -7.96 -6.58 -1.66
CA MET A 50 -8.02 -5.44 -0.78
C MET A 50 -9.42 -4.83 -0.76
N TYR A 51 -9.95 -4.59 0.43
CA TYR A 51 -11.25 -3.99 0.68
C TYR A 51 -11.08 -2.87 1.70
N SER A 52 -10.72 -1.68 1.22
CA SER A 52 -10.74 -0.46 2.02
C SER A 52 -11.74 0.52 1.42
N MET A 53 -12.40 1.27 2.30
CA MET A 53 -13.23 2.41 1.93
C MET A 53 -12.66 3.63 2.66
N PRO A 54 -12.47 4.80 2.01
CA PRO A 54 -12.61 5.01 0.57
C PRO A 54 -11.61 4.16 -0.22
N TYR A 55 -11.82 4.01 -1.52
CA TYR A 55 -10.83 3.35 -2.39
C TYR A 55 -9.65 4.28 -2.70
N ASP A 56 -9.31 5.23 -1.84
CA ASP A 56 -8.26 6.23 -2.04
C ASP A 56 -6.84 5.71 -1.77
N TYR A 57 -6.49 4.59 -2.40
CA TYR A 57 -5.23 3.91 -2.20
C TYR A 57 -4.71 3.20 -3.45
N THR A 58 -3.40 2.96 -3.51
CA THR A 58 -2.80 1.94 -4.38
C THR A 58 -2.52 0.69 -3.54
N PHE A 59 -2.89 -0.48 -4.05
CA PHE A 59 -2.57 -1.76 -3.43
C PHE A 59 -1.84 -2.66 -4.40
N THR A 60 -0.69 -3.17 -3.99
CA THR A 60 0.07 -4.19 -4.74
C THR A 60 0.40 -5.36 -3.84
N GLU A 61 0.60 -6.53 -4.43
CA GLU A 61 0.97 -7.71 -3.67
C GLU A 61 1.92 -8.62 -4.45
N THR A 62 2.67 -9.40 -3.69
CA THR A 62 3.53 -10.47 -4.18
C THR A 62 3.36 -11.68 -3.29
N VAL A 63 3.34 -12.86 -3.90
CA VAL A 63 3.33 -14.14 -3.19
C VAL A 63 4.66 -14.82 -3.45
N SER A 64 5.29 -15.35 -2.40
CA SER A 64 6.53 -16.12 -2.52
C SER A 64 6.33 -17.35 -3.42
N PRO A 65 7.40 -17.85 -4.08
CA PRO A 65 7.27 -19.00 -5.00
C PRO A 65 6.68 -20.27 -4.38
N ASP A 66 6.86 -20.47 -3.07
CA ASP A 66 6.27 -21.59 -2.32
C ASP A 66 4.81 -21.35 -1.89
N GLY A 67 4.25 -20.17 -2.18
CA GLY A 67 2.89 -19.80 -1.85
C GLY A 67 2.68 -19.45 -0.38
N ARG A 68 3.73 -19.36 0.44
CA ARG A 68 3.63 -19.31 1.91
C ARG A 68 3.83 -17.93 2.52
N ARG A 69 4.30 -16.95 1.76
CA ARG A 69 4.41 -15.57 2.21
C ARG A 69 3.74 -14.64 1.22
N LEU A 70 2.68 -13.99 1.67
CA LEU A 70 2.09 -12.84 0.99
C LEU A 70 2.73 -11.57 1.53
N THR A 71 3.24 -10.72 0.65
CA THR A 71 3.63 -9.34 0.99
C THR A 71 2.77 -8.40 0.19
N ALA A 72 2.05 -7.52 0.86
CA ALA A 72 1.20 -6.52 0.26
C ALA A 72 1.60 -5.11 0.69
N TRP A 73 1.44 -4.16 -0.23
CA TRP A 73 1.71 -2.75 -0.01
C TRP A 73 0.41 -1.98 -0.15
N TYR A 74 0.11 -1.17 0.86
CA TYR A 74 -0.96 -0.19 0.84
C TYR A 74 -0.31 1.20 0.84
N TYR A 75 -0.57 1.97 -0.20
CA TYR A 75 -0.19 3.38 -0.29
C TYR A 75 -1.47 4.21 -0.23
N GLY A 76 -1.62 4.99 0.84
CA GLY A 76 -2.82 5.79 1.04
C GLY A 76 -2.80 6.52 2.38
N THR A 77 -3.89 7.20 2.68
CA THR A 77 -4.08 7.89 3.96
C THR A 77 -4.90 7.03 4.92
N MET A 78 -4.29 6.67 6.04
CA MET A 78 -4.98 6.01 7.15
C MET A 78 -5.56 7.06 8.09
N THR A 79 -6.87 7.28 7.99
CA THR A 79 -7.60 8.15 8.91
C THR A 79 -7.89 7.44 10.23
N PRO A 80 -7.66 8.08 11.39
CA PRO A 80 -8.02 7.55 12.70
C PRO A 80 -9.43 6.99 12.78
N GLY A 81 -9.57 5.79 13.36
CA GLY A 81 -10.86 5.13 13.54
C GLY A 81 -11.44 4.45 12.30
N ARG A 82 -10.78 4.55 11.13
CA ARG A 82 -11.16 3.83 9.92
C ARG A 82 -10.40 2.50 9.82
N SER A 83 -11.15 1.42 9.62
CA SER A 83 -10.58 0.09 9.38
C SER A 83 -10.40 -0.16 7.89
N HIS A 84 -9.28 -0.80 7.58
CA HIS A 84 -8.90 -1.32 6.27
C HIS A 84 -8.79 -2.83 6.40
N PHE A 85 -9.20 -3.60 5.38
CA PHE A 85 -8.99 -5.04 5.44
C PHE A 85 -8.66 -5.64 4.08
N MET A 86 -7.83 -6.67 4.09
CA MET A 86 -7.58 -7.52 2.93
C MET A 86 -8.13 -8.92 3.21
N LYS A 87 -8.71 -9.55 2.20
CA LYS A 87 -9.23 -10.91 2.27
C LYS A 87 -8.25 -11.85 1.60
N VAL A 88 -7.67 -12.76 2.38
CA VAL A 88 -6.71 -13.76 1.93
C VAL A 88 -7.46 -15.05 1.65
N LYS A 89 -7.19 -15.68 0.49
CA LYS A 89 -7.64 -17.03 0.19
C LYS A 89 -6.48 -18.00 0.41
N VAL A 90 -6.75 -19.10 1.09
CA VAL A 90 -5.74 -20.12 1.37
C VAL A 90 -6.27 -21.52 1.07
N THR A 91 -5.36 -22.41 0.69
CA THR A 91 -5.65 -23.83 0.49
C THR A 91 -4.64 -24.66 1.27
N ALA A 92 -5.13 -25.69 1.95
CA ALA A 92 -4.32 -26.62 2.74
C ALA A 92 -4.12 -27.96 2.03
N THR A 93 -2.95 -28.54 2.18
CA THR A 93 -2.63 -29.92 1.79
C THR A 93 -2.49 -30.78 3.04
N GLY A 94 -3.39 -31.76 3.20
CA GLY A 94 -3.45 -32.60 4.39
C GLY A 94 -4.04 -31.85 5.60
N LYS A 95 -3.74 -32.35 6.80
CA LYS A 95 -4.26 -31.75 8.04
C LYS A 95 -3.51 -30.46 8.38
N PRO A 96 -4.18 -29.28 8.36
CA PRO A 96 -3.51 -28.01 8.62
C PRO A 96 -3.06 -27.90 10.08
N SER A 97 -1.83 -27.44 10.28
CA SER A 97 -1.25 -27.18 11.60
C SER A 97 -0.22 -26.05 11.55
N GLY A 98 0.04 -25.41 12.69
CA GLY A 98 1.00 -24.31 12.80
C GLY A 98 0.32 -22.94 12.83
N GLU A 99 1.12 -21.88 12.69
CA GLU A 99 0.65 -20.50 12.86
C GLU A 99 0.51 -19.78 11.52
N ILE A 100 -0.65 -19.17 11.31
CA ILE A 100 -0.84 -18.09 10.33
C ILE A 100 -0.54 -16.77 11.03
N LYS A 101 0.57 -16.15 10.67
CA LYS A 101 1.03 -14.88 11.25
C LYS A 101 0.82 -13.77 10.24
N ALA A 102 0.05 -12.76 10.61
CA ALA A 102 -0.10 -11.54 9.83
C ALA A 102 0.56 -10.37 10.56
N THR A 103 1.33 -9.55 9.83
CA THR A 103 1.96 -8.35 10.40
C THR A 103 1.66 -7.10 9.58
N VAL A 104 1.69 -5.94 10.24
CA VAL A 104 1.64 -4.62 9.62
C VAL A 104 2.85 -3.81 10.04
N ALA A 105 3.43 -3.06 9.11
CA ALA A 105 4.59 -2.20 9.35
C ALA A 105 4.39 -0.86 8.65
N HIS A 106 4.68 0.23 9.37
CA HIS A 106 4.61 1.60 8.87
C HIS A 106 5.69 2.46 9.56
N ALA A 107 6.40 3.30 8.81
CA ALA A 107 7.55 4.06 9.32
C ALA A 107 7.19 5.07 10.43
N ARG A 108 5.93 5.49 10.50
CA ARG A 108 5.42 6.40 11.55
C ARG A 108 4.70 5.69 12.69
N ASP A 109 4.76 4.37 12.75
CA ASP A 109 4.18 3.63 13.87
C ASP A 109 5.10 3.66 15.08
N LEU A 110 4.53 4.06 16.23
CA LEU A 110 5.20 4.26 17.50
C LEU A 110 4.75 3.25 18.58
N ASP A 111 3.75 2.40 18.30
CA ASP A 111 3.28 1.37 19.25
C ASP A 111 3.15 0.00 18.57
N PRO A 112 4.14 -0.90 18.75
CA PRO A 112 4.13 -2.20 18.07
C PRO A 112 3.19 -3.25 18.68
N ARG A 113 2.52 -2.94 19.80
CA ARG A 113 1.76 -3.94 20.57
C ARG A 113 0.63 -4.61 19.80
N ASN A 114 0.12 -3.95 18.76
CA ASN A 114 -1.03 -4.41 17.99
C ASN A 114 -0.67 -4.72 16.51
N ASN A 115 0.62 -4.78 16.17
CA ASN A 115 1.09 -4.97 14.79
C ASN A 115 1.11 -6.41 14.31
N VAL A 116 0.90 -7.36 15.22
CA VAL A 116 0.92 -8.79 14.92
C VAL A 116 -0.42 -9.39 15.30
N ALA A 117 -0.99 -10.16 14.38
CA ALA A 117 -2.11 -11.04 14.65
C ALA A 117 -1.70 -12.47 14.28
N THR A 118 -2.01 -13.44 15.12
CA THR A 118 -1.67 -14.85 14.90
C THR A 118 -2.90 -15.73 15.09
N VAL A 119 -3.07 -16.72 14.22
CA VAL A 119 -4.03 -17.81 14.39
C VAL A 119 -3.31 -19.15 14.34
N THR A 120 -3.52 -19.97 15.37
CA THR A 120 -2.94 -21.31 15.47
C THR A 120 -3.93 -22.35 14.98
N LEU A 121 -3.51 -23.16 14.02
CA LEU A 121 -4.28 -24.26 13.46
C LEU A 121 -3.87 -25.58 14.14
N GLY A 122 -4.86 -26.40 14.48
CA GLY A 122 -4.64 -27.72 15.07
C GLY A 122 -4.12 -27.70 16.52
N GLY A 123 -4.20 -26.57 17.23
CA GLY A 123 -3.75 -26.44 18.61
C GLY A 123 -4.21 -25.13 19.27
N SER A 124 -3.72 -24.89 20.49
CA SER A 124 -3.89 -23.62 21.19
C SER A 124 -2.71 -22.70 20.93
N GLY A 125 -2.98 -21.45 20.57
CA GLY A 125 -1.93 -20.45 20.35
C GLY A 125 -1.25 -19.97 21.63
N GLY A 126 -0.02 -19.48 21.48
CA GLY A 126 0.69 -18.75 22.53
C GLY A 126 0.18 -17.31 22.70
N PRO A 127 0.68 -16.59 23.72
CA PRO A 127 0.40 -15.16 23.86
C PRO A 127 0.94 -14.38 22.65
N PRO A 128 0.35 -13.22 22.31
CA PRO A 128 0.86 -12.36 21.24
C PRO A 128 2.32 -12.00 21.48
N VAL A 129 3.17 -12.25 20.48
CA VAL A 129 4.58 -11.84 20.51
C VAL A 129 4.67 -10.42 19.98
N ILE A 130 5.09 -9.49 20.85
CA ILE A 130 5.35 -8.10 20.47
C ILE A 130 6.74 -8.05 19.82
N PRO A 131 6.85 -7.66 18.53
CA PRO A 131 8.15 -7.50 17.89
C PRO A 131 8.97 -6.41 18.58
N PRO A 132 10.29 -6.60 18.75
CA PRO A 132 11.14 -5.60 19.37
C PRO A 132 11.30 -4.38 18.44
N GLU A 133 11.42 -3.18 19.04
CA GLU A 133 11.58 -1.93 18.30
C GLU A 133 12.89 -1.94 17.47
N PRO A 134 12.82 -1.55 16.18
CA PRO A 134 14.01 -1.45 15.33
C PRO A 134 14.91 -0.31 15.80
N VAL A 135 16.23 -0.50 15.67
CA VAL A 135 17.19 0.60 15.85
C VAL A 135 18.22 0.56 14.74
N VAL A 136 18.34 1.67 14.03
CA VAL A 136 19.40 1.90 13.05
C VAL A 136 20.57 2.61 13.73
N THR A 137 21.77 2.08 13.58
CA THR A 137 23.01 2.62 14.16
C THR A 137 23.94 3.22 13.11
N GLY A 138 23.75 2.88 11.83
CA GLY A 138 24.63 3.33 10.76
C GLY A 138 24.00 3.25 9.38
N MET A 139 24.49 4.13 8.51
CA MET A 139 24.25 4.17 7.07
C MET A 139 25.62 4.42 6.44
N ASP A 140 26.04 3.54 5.52
CA ASP A 140 27.36 3.58 4.89
C ASP A 140 27.50 4.74 3.89
N VAL A 141 26.48 4.99 3.08
CA VAL A 141 26.44 6.00 2.02
C VAL A 141 25.25 6.92 2.23
N ARG A 142 25.51 8.24 2.21
CA ARG A 142 24.50 9.30 2.47
C ARG A 142 24.21 10.19 1.26
N SER A 143 24.71 9.83 0.08
CA SER A 143 24.46 10.59 -1.15
C SER A 143 24.60 9.74 -2.40
N GLY A 144 23.91 10.12 -3.48
CA GLY A 144 23.95 9.41 -4.76
C GLY A 144 23.35 10.23 -5.91
N PRO A 145 23.41 9.74 -7.15
CA PRO A 145 22.81 10.39 -8.29
C PRO A 145 21.28 10.42 -8.18
N GLY A 146 20.66 11.47 -8.71
CA GLY A 146 19.21 11.66 -8.68
C GLY A 146 18.45 10.63 -9.52
N SER A 147 19.10 10.02 -10.49
CA SER A 147 18.58 8.83 -11.19
C SER A 147 18.35 7.61 -10.29
N GLY A 148 18.82 7.63 -9.03
CA GLY A 148 18.78 6.48 -8.13
C GLY A 148 19.86 5.43 -8.47
N GLY A 149 19.73 4.24 -7.89
CA GLY A 149 20.65 3.13 -8.13
C GLY A 149 21.83 3.00 -7.16
N THR A 150 21.90 3.83 -6.12
CA THR A 150 22.96 3.72 -5.09
C THR A 150 22.65 2.55 -4.18
N VAL A 151 23.59 1.63 -4.00
CA VAL A 151 23.45 0.58 -2.96
C VAL A 151 23.82 1.19 -1.61
N VAL A 152 22.89 1.12 -0.67
CA VAL A 152 23.02 1.62 0.70
C VAL A 152 22.89 0.46 1.68
N THR A 153 23.85 0.35 2.58
CA THR A 153 23.83 -0.58 3.71
C THR A 153 23.48 0.17 4.99
N LEU A 154 22.35 -0.19 5.59
CA LEU A 154 22.00 0.20 6.95
C LEU A 154 22.44 -0.90 7.92
N THR A 155 22.94 -0.51 9.08
CA THR A 155 23.28 -1.43 10.19
C THR A 155 22.45 -1.10 11.41
N GLY A 156 22.12 -2.11 12.21
CA GLY A 156 21.26 -1.91 13.38
C GLY A 156 20.94 -3.19 14.14
N ARG A 157 19.77 -3.20 14.77
CA ARG A 157 19.17 -4.35 15.44
C ARG A 157 17.67 -4.40 15.15
N ASN A 158 17.09 -5.60 15.25
CA ASN A 158 15.67 -5.85 15.03
C ASN A 158 15.19 -5.35 13.66
N LEU A 159 16.04 -5.48 12.64
CA LEU A 159 15.77 -5.06 11.26
C LEU A 159 15.21 -6.20 10.39
N ASP A 160 14.97 -7.37 10.99
CA ASP A 160 14.27 -8.48 10.34
C ASP A 160 12.86 -8.03 9.91
N ASP A 161 12.47 -8.46 8.70
CA ASP A 161 11.25 -7.97 8.07
C ASP A 161 11.16 -6.44 8.07
N ALA A 162 12.25 -5.73 7.76
CA ALA A 162 12.22 -4.30 7.51
C ALA A 162 11.91 -3.98 6.05
N PHE A 163 11.43 -2.76 5.81
CA PHE A 163 11.62 -2.05 4.55
C PHE A 163 12.21 -0.67 4.84
N VAL A 164 12.83 -0.07 3.82
CA VAL A 164 13.53 1.22 3.92
C VAL A 164 12.89 2.18 2.95
N ASP A 165 12.46 3.34 3.44
CA ASP A 165 11.89 4.41 2.65
C ASP A 165 12.88 5.56 2.52
N PHE A 166 13.00 6.10 1.30
CA PHE A 166 13.67 7.37 1.01
C PHE A 166 12.58 8.40 0.74
N GLY A 167 12.21 9.16 1.77
CA GLY A 167 11.05 10.05 1.74
C GLY A 167 9.75 9.25 1.67
N LEU A 168 9.09 9.25 0.50
CA LEU A 168 7.84 8.51 0.25
C LEU A 168 8.02 7.26 -0.63
N TYR A 169 9.25 6.92 -0.98
CA TYR A 169 9.57 5.85 -1.92
C TYR A 169 10.31 4.71 -1.22
N ALA A 170 9.70 3.53 -1.18
CA ALA A 170 10.37 2.31 -0.73
C ALA A 170 11.53 1.96 -1.66
N ALA A 171 12.68 1.66 -1.06
CA ALA A 171 13.85 1.15 -1.76
C ALA A 171 13.79 -0.37 -1.88
N PRO A 172 13.97 -0.96 -3.08
CA PRO A 172 14.08 -2.40 -3.23
C PRO A 172 15.36 -2.91 -2.54
N GLY A 173 15.24 -4.05 -1.85
CA GLY A 173 16.36 -4.67 -1.18
C GLY A 173 15.93 -5.76 -0.20
N SER A 174 16.84 -6.15 0.68
CA SER A 174 16.59 -7.16 1.70
C SER A 174 17.19 -6.76 3.03
N CYS A 175 16.59 -7.26 4.10
CA CYS A 175 17.03 -7.01 5.46
C CYS A 175 17.19 -8.32 6.23
N THR A 176 18.21 -8.33 7.07
CA THR A 176 18.47 -9.30 8.14
C THR A 176 18.24 -8.60 9.47
N SER A 177 18.37 -9.31 10.59
CA SER A 177 18.19 -8.71 11.92
C SER A 177 19.15 -7.57 12.26
N THR A 178 20.27 -7.45 11.55
CA THR A 178 21.33 -6.48 11.86
C THR A 178 21.73 -5.60 10.69
N SER A 179 21.21 -5.85 9.49
CA SER A 179 21.58 -5.08 8.30
C SER A 179 20.49 -5.10 7.24
N CYS A 180 20.26 -3.96 6.59
CA CYS A 180 19.49 -3.82 5.36
C CYS A 180 20.41 -3.40 4.22
N VAL A 181 20.32 -4.07 3.08
CA VAL A 181 20.99 -3.67 1.84
C VAL A 181 19.91 -3.32 0.83
N VAL A 182 19.84 -2.04 0.46
CA VAL A 182 18.79 -1.49 -0.42
C VAL A 182 19.39 -0.66 -1.53
N THR A 183 18.68 -0.56 -2.66
CA THR A 183 19.06 0.28 -3.79
C THR A 183 18.18 1.52 -3.82
N THR A 184 18.76 2.71 -3.80
CA THR A 184 18.00 3.96 -3.74
C THR A 184 17.07 4.12 -4.95
N PRO A 185 15.80 4.52 -4.75
CA PRO A 185 14.95 4.95 -5.85
C PRO A 185 15.48 6.26 -6.47
N PRO A 186 14.94 6.69 -7.62
CA PRO A 186 15.17 8.04 -8.14
C PRO A 186 14.65 9.12 -7.18
N GLY A 187 15.33 10.26 -7.09
CA GLY A 187 14.97 11.37 -6.19
C GLY A 187 15.81 12.61 -6.43
N TRP A 188 15.50 13.73 -5.75
CA TRP A 188 16.24 14.99 -5.89
C TRP A 188 16.39 15.71 -4.56
N GLY A 189 17.57 16.28 -4.31
CA GLY A 189 17.85 17.00 -3.07
C GLY A 189 17.90 16.12 -1.82
N PRO A 190 17.84 16.72 -0.63
CA PRO A 190 17.84 15.98 0.64
C PRO A 190 16.50 15.27 0.88
N THR A 191 16.56 14.03 1.36
CA THR A 191 15.40 13.27 1.83
C THR A 191 15.72 12.56 3.14
N ALA A 192 14.71 12.42 3.99
CA ALA A 192 14.81 11.56 5.16
C ALA A 192 14.82 10.08 4.72
N VAL A 193 15.52 9.25 5.49
CA VAL A 193 15.51 7.80 5.35
C VAL A 193 14.95 7.18 6.61
N ASP A 194 13.92 6.36 6.46
CA ASP A 194 13.25 5.68 7.56
C ASP A 194 13.23 4.18 7.32
N VAL A 195 13.28 3.42 8.42
CA VAL A 195 13.16 1.96 8.42
C VAL A 195 11.89 1.58 9.17
N ALA A 196 11.09 0.69 8.59
CA ALA A 196 9.85 0.23 9.20
C ALA A 196 9.86 -1.30 9.33
N THR A 197 9.59 -1.79 10.54
CA THR A 197 9.35 -3.21 10.84
C THR A 197 8.00 -3.37 11.52
N PRO A 198 7.51 -4.61 11.72
CA PRO A 198 6.38 -4.84 12.62
C PRO A 198 6.62 -4.37 14.06
N GLY A 199 7.87 -4.10 14.44
CA GLY A 199 8.27 -3.49 15.72
C GLY A 199 8.17 -1.97 15.77
N GLY A 200 7.74 -1.31 14.68
CA GLY A 200 7.60 0.15 14.60
C GLY A 200 8.57 0.77 13.59
N GLY A 201 8.65 2.11 13.61
CA GLY A 201 9.57 2.88 12.79
C GLY A 201 10.89 3.22 13.48
N ALA A 202 11.96 3.35 12.70
CA ALA A 202 13.26 3.85 13.16
C ALA A 202 13.89 4.80 12.11
N PRO A 203 14.28 6.02 12.49
CA PRO A 203 14.97 6.93 11.58
C PRO A 203 16.40 6.42 11.29
N ALA A 204 16.84 6.53 10.03
CA ALA A 204 18.18 6.17 9.59
C ALA A 204 19.07 7.39 9.27
N GLY A 205 18.51 8.60 9.28
CA GLY A 205 19.17 9.86 8.95
C GLY A 205 18.76 10.37 7.56
N ASP A 206 19.55 11.27 6.99
CA ASP A 206 19.26 11.89 5.70
C ASP A 206 20.14 11.33 4.58
N PHE A 207 19.58 11.30 3.37
CA PHE A 207 20.28 10.99 2.12
C PHE A 207 20.12 12.15 1.13
N VAL A 208 21.18 12.50 0.41
CA VAL A 208 21.18 13.61 -0.55
C VAL A 208 21.32 13.10 -1.98
N TYR A 209 20.29 13.31 -2.79
CA TYR A 209 20.34 13.09 -4.24
C TYR A 209 20.97 14.30 -4.94
N GLY A 210 21.88 14.02 -5.88
CA GLY A 210 22.54 15.02 -6.72
C GLY A 210 22.30 14.79 -8.21
N GLU A 211 23.20 15.29 -9.05
CA GLU A 211 23.13 15.13 -10.50
C GLU A 211 23.47 13.71 -10.98
N PRO A 212 22.94 13.25 -12.13
CA PRO A 212 21.88 13.90 -12.91
C PRO A 212 20.53 13.87 -12.16
N GLU A 213 19.74 14.92 -12.33
CA GLU A 213 18.34 14.93 -11.86
C GLU A 213 17.59 13.68 -12.38
N PRO A 214 16.68 13.09 -11.58
CA PRO A 214 15.83 12.00 -12.05
C PRO A 214 15.10 12.41 -13.32
N THR A 215 15.02 11.50 -14.29
CA THR A 215 14.13 11.67 -15.43
C THR A 215 12.69 11.76 -14.91
N ALA A 216 11.97 12.82 -15.28
CA ALA A 216 10.56 12.98 -14.94
C ALA A 216 9.77 11.72 -15.34
N PRO A 217 8.86 11.23 -14.48
CA PRO A 217 7.97 10.13 -14.86
C PRO A 217 7.16 10.50 -16.12
N PRO A 218 6.81 9.52 -16.98
CA PRO A 218 5.96 9.79 -18.14
C PRO A 218 4.59 10.31 -17.70
N GLU A 219 4.01 11.23 -18.48
CA GLU A 219 2.67 11.77 -18.25
C GLU A 219 1.62 10.64 -18.23
N PRO A 220 0.61 10.68 -17.33
CA PRO A 220 -0.48 9.73 -17.35
C PRO A 220 -1.31 9.83 -18.64
N VAL A 221 -1.68 8.68 -19.21
CA VAL A 221 -2.47 8.62 -20.45
C VAL A 221 -3.79 7.91 -20.16
N LEU A 222 -4.91 8.60 -20.39
CA LEU A 222 -6.25 7.99 -20.28
C LEU A 222 -6.73 7.49 -21.64
N SER A 223 -7.19 6.24 -21.68
CA SER A 223 -7.68 5.59 -22.91
C SER A 223 -9.18 5.30 -22.88
N TRP A 224 -9.78 5.18 -21.68
CA TRP A 224 -11.18 4.80 -21.54
C TRP A 224 -11.81 5.29 -20.24
N LEU A 225 -13.12 5.57 -20.28
CA LEU A 225 -13.98 5.88 -19.13
C LEU A 225 -15.21 4.96 -19.14
N SER A 226 -15.62 4.42 -17.98
CA SER A 226 -16.81 3.57 -17.88
C SER A 226 -18.13 4.28 -18.10
N THR A 227 -18.22 5.54 -17.68
CA THR A 227 -19.40 6.40 -17.84
C THR A 227 -18.97 7.85 -17.97
N ARG A 228 -19.80 8.65 -18.64
CA ARG A 228 -19.57 10.07 -18.93
C ARG A 228 -20.68 10.98 -18.41
N GLY A 229 -21.49 10.50 -17.47
CA GLY A 229 -22.46 11.36 -16.81
C GLY A 229 -23.14 10.75 -15.58
N GLY A 230 -23.79 11.61 -14.81
CA GLY A 230 -24.44 11.27 -13.54
C GLY A 230 -25.17 12.45 -12.90
N PRO A 231 -25.83 12.28 -11.74
CA PRO A 231 -26.61 13.35 -11.10
C PRO A 231 -25.71 14.46 -10.53
N ALA A 232 -26.25 15.69 -10.46
CA ALA A 232 -25.57 16.86 -9.90
C ALA A 232 -25.09 16.66 -8.44
N ALA A 233 -25.76 15.79 -7.68
CA ALA A 233 -25.38 15.47 -6.31
C ALA A 233 -24.08 14.65 -6.19
N GLY A 234 -23.54 14.11 -7.29
CA GLY A 234 -22.38 13.22 -7.27
C GLY A 234 -22.73 11.76 -6.96
N GLY A 235 -21.73 10.94 -6.65
CA GLY A 235 -21.86 9.53 -6.28
C GLY A 235 -21.84 8.55 -7.46
N THR A 236 -21.55 9.01 -8.69
CA THR A 236 -21.47 8.10 -9.85
C THR A 236 -20.13 7.38 -9.86
N ASN A 237 -20.14 6.05 -9.80
CA ASN A 237 -18.91 5.25 -9.97
C ASN A 237 -18.35 5.41 -11.39
N ILE A 238 -17.11 5.85 -11.48
CA ILE A 238 -16.32 6.01 -12.70
C ILE A 238 -15.12 5.08 -12.60
N GLN A 239 -14.81 4.40 -13.70
CA GLN A 239 -13.59 3.64 -13.90
C GLN A 239 -12.84 4.24 -15.08
N VAL A 240 -11.52 4.29 -14.99
CA VAL A 240 -10.63 4.88 -15.98
C VAL A 240 -9.54 3.86 -16.30
N ALA A 241 -9.28 3.60 -17.58
CA ALA A 241 -8.16 2.77 -18.00
C ALA A 241 -7.12 3.61 -18.75
N GLY A 242 -5.85 3.24 -18.63
CA GLY A 242 -4.76 4.06 -19.15
C GLY A 242 -3.37 3.49 -18.91
N GLN A 243 -2.39 4.37 -18.88
CA GLN A 243 -0.98 4.09 -18.57
C GLN A 243 -0.44 5.15 -17.62
N HIS A 244 0.55 4.77 -16.81
CA HIS A 244 1.25 5.67 -15.88
C HIS A 244 0.33 6.34 -14.85
N LEU A 245 -0.73 5.63 -14.44
CA LEU A 245 -1.72 6.14 -13.51
C LEU A 245 -1.35 5.86 -12.05
N ASP A 246 -0.27 5.11 -11.78
CA ASP A 246 0.09 4.71 -10.42
C ASP A 246 0.33 5.92 -9.52
N ARG A 247 -0.15 5.82 -8.29
CA ARG A 247 -0.12 6.93 -7.31
C ARG A 247 -0.83 8.20 -7.78
N GLY A 248 -1.66 8.08 -8.83
CA GLY A 248 -2.47 9.17 -9.33
C GLY A 248 -3.71 9.45 -8.49
N VAL A 249 -4.26 10.64 -8.66
CA VAL A 249 -5.54 11.09 -8.12
C VAL A 249 -6.49 11.32 -9.29
N LEU A 250 -7.62 10.61 -9.30
CA LEU A 250 -8.68 10.85 -10.28
C LEU A 250 -9.36 12.19 -9.99
N MET A 251 -9.38 13.08 -10.96
CA MET A 251 -9.94 14.43 -10.89
C MET A 251 -11.15 14.54 -11.83
N ILE A 252 -12.23 15.18 -11.36
CA ILE A 252 -13.44 15.43 -12.15
C ILE A 252 -13.80 16.91 -11.99
N GLY A 253 -13.58 17.69 -13.06
CA GLY A 253 -13.71 19.14 -13.05
C GLY A 253 -12.76 19.85 -12.09
N GLY A 254 -11.53 19.37 -12.00
CA GLY A 254 -10.51 19.91 -11.09
C GLY A 254 -10.75 19.60 -9.61
N ARG A 255 -11.70 18.72 -9.29
CA ARG A 255 -11.96 18.25 -7.91
C ARG A 255 -11.62 16.78 -7.79
N PRO A 256 -10.95 16.35 -6.69
CA PRO A 256 -10.70 14.93 -6.45
C PRO A 256 -12.01 14.14 -6.45
N ALA A 257 -12.02 13.03 -7.20
CA ALA A 257 -13.07 12.05 -7.11
C ALA A 257 -13.09 11.43 -5.71
N VAL A 258 -14.29 11.21 -5.18
CA VAL A 258 -14.45 10.55 -3.88
C VAL A 258 -14.16 9.05 -4.07
N HIS A 259 -13.55 8.39 -3.08
CA HIS A 259 -13.24 6.96 -3.19
C HIS A 259 -12.30 6.61 -4.36
N SER A 260 -11.24 7.40 -4.61
CA SER A 260 -10.42 7.32 -5.84
C SER A 260 -9.16 6.44 -5.75
N SER A 261 -9.15 5.24 -6.36
CA SER A 261 -7.97 4.36 -6.41
C SER A 261 -7.28 4.49 -7.73
N CYS A 262 -5.95 4.51 -7.77
CA CYS A 262 -5.19 4.36 -9.00
C CYS A 262 -4.06 3.34 -8.87
N GLY A 263 -4.06 2.35 -9.77
CA GLY A 263 -2.92 1.50 -10.09
C GLY A 263 -2.26 1.97 -11.39
N PRO A 264 -1.25 1.25 -11.93
CA PRO A 264 -0.49 1.70 -13.10
C PRO A 264 -1.32 1.88 -14.38
N GLU A 265 -2.37 1.08 -14.55
CA GLU A 265 -3.17 1.04 -15.79
C GLU A 265 -4.65 1.34 -15.57
N PHE A 266 -5.08 1.52 -14.33
CA PHE A 266 -6.50 1.60 -13.99
C PHE A 266 -6.74 2.47 -12.76
N CYS A 267 -7.72 3.35 -12.85
CA CYS A 267 -8.26 4.09 -11.72
C CYS A 267 -9.77 3.85 -11.55
N THR A 268 -10.25 4.05 -10.33
CA THR A 268 -11.68 4.10 -10.01
C THR A 268 -11.96 5.30 -9.12
N GLY A 269 -13.21 5.77 -9.08
CA GLY A 269 -13.65 6.79 -8.14
C GLY A 269 -15.12 7.11 -8.31
N GLN A 270 -15.64 8.04 -7.51
CA GLN A 270 -16.99 8.55 -7.59
C GLN A 270 -17.00 10.04 -7.90
N SER A 271 -17.92 10.45 -8.77
CA SER A 271 -18.10 11.86 -9.07
C SER A 271 -18.43 12.67 -7.80
N PRO A 272 -17.72 13.77 -7.51
CA PRO A 272 -18.17 14.70 -6.49
C PRO A 272 -19.44 15.41 -6.96
N ALA A 273 -20.14 16.13 -6.07
CA ALA A 273 -21.22 17.02 -6.48
C ALA A 273 -20.70 18.11 -7.44
N GLY A 274 -21.45 18.37 -8.51
CA GLY A 274 -21.02 19.24 -9.59
C GLY A 274 -22.15 19.61 -10.55
N THR A 275 -21.81 20.41 -11.57
CA THR A 275 -22.75 20.92 -12.57
C THR A 275 -22.06 21.04 -13.93
N GLY A 276 -22.84 20.91 -15.00
CA GLY A 276 -22.33 21.08 -16.37
C GLY A 276 -21.45 19.93 -16.85
N THR A 277 -20.75 20.15 -17.96
CA THR A 277 -19.77 19.22 -18.51
C THR A 277 -18.37 19.65 -18.06
N VAL A 278 -17.62 18.72 -17.50
CA VAL A 278 -16.27 18.93 -16.97
C VAL A 278 -15.32 17.87 -17.49
N ASP A 279 -14.02 18.14 -17.43
CA ASP A 279 -13.00 17.16 -17.78
C ASP A 279 -12.78 16.13 -16.65
N VAL A 280 -12.35 14.94 -17.05
CA VAL A 280 -11.90 13.85 -16.20
C VAL A 280 -10.42 13.65 -16.50
N THR A 281 -9.58 13.90 -15.51
CA THR A 281 -8.12 13.77 -15.61
C THR A 281 -7.59 12.92 -14.47
N VAL A 282 -6.35 12.44 -14.60
CA VAL A 282 -5.60 11.84 -13.48
C VAL A 282 -4.35 12.67 -13.28
N ASP A 283 -4.16 13.14 -12.05
CA ASP A 283 -2.92 13.81 -11.61
C ASP A 283 -2.01 12.77 -10.97
N ALA A 284 -0.91 12.43 -11.63
CA ALA A 284 0.03 11.38 -11.23
C ALA A 284 1.45 11.94 -11.11
N PRO A 285 2.46 11.16 -10.66
CA PRO A 285 3.84 11.66 -10.54
C PRO A 285 4.44 12.24 -11.84
N GLY A 286 3.92 11.86 -13.00
CA GLY A 286 4.31 12.41 -14.31
C GLY A 286 3.57 13.69 -14.72
N GLY A 287 2.68 14.21 -13.87
CA GLY A 287 1.82 15.37 -14.13
C GLY A 287 0.35 15.01 -14.32
N GLU A 288 -0.45 15.98 -14.77
CA GLU A 288 -1.86 15.80 -15.11
C GLU A 288 -1.99 15.21 -16.52
N SER A 289 -2.92 14.25 -16.69
CA SER A 289 -3.19 13.63 -17.99
C SER A 289 -3.84 14.61 -18.96
N ALA A 290 -3.52 14.49 -20.25
CA ALA A 290 -4.18 15.23 -21.31
C ALA A 290 -5.73 15.23 -21.25
N HIS A 291 -6.32 16.37 -21.61
CA HIS A 291 -7.76 16.56 -21.78
C HIS A 291 -8.24 16.00 -23.11
N GLY A 292 -9.54 15.70 -23.23
CA GLY A 292 -10.14 15.37 -24.52
C GLY A 292 -11.64 15.17 -24.48
N PRO A 293 -12.33 15.22 -25.63
CA PRO A 293 -13.78 15.04 -25.70
C PRO A 293 -14.22 13.62 -25.29
N ALA A 294 -13.30 12.65 -25.32
CA ALA A 294 -13.51 11.31 -24.81
C ALA A 294 -13.38 11.21 -23.27
N LEU A 295 -12.91 12.26 -22.63
CA LEU A 295 -12.54 12.32 -21.21
C LEU A 295 -13.38 13.36 -20.47
N THR A 296 -14.63 13.59 -20.88
CA THR A 296 -15.54 14.52 -20.20
C THR A 296 -16.63 13.79 -19.42
N PHE A 297 -17.05 14.36 -18.29
CA PHE A 297 -18.20 13.93 -17.49
C PHE A 297 -19.26 15.03 -17.44
N THR A 298 -20.52 14.67 -17.69
CA THR A 298 -21.66 15.61 -17.67
C THR A 298 -22.57 15.36 -16.48
N TYR A 299 -22.72 16.36 -15.63
CA TYR A 299 -23.69 16.38 -14.55
C TYR A 299 -25.09 16.70 -15.09
N GLY A 300 -26.05 15.83 -14.78
CA GLY A 300 -27.47 16.03 -15.04
C GLY A 300 -28.03 17.22 -14.25
N PRO A 301 -29.28 17.63 -14.52
CA PRO A 301 -29.89 18.76 -13.85
C PRO A 301 -29.98 18.52 -12.34
N ALA A 302 -29.88 19.62 -11.56
CA ALA A 302 -30.16 19.56 -10.13
C ALA A 302 -31.63 19.19 -9.91
N SER A 303 -31.91 18.19 -9.08
CA SER A 303 -33.29 17.89 -8.68
C SER A 303 -33.85 19.06 -7.87
N ALA A 304 -34.94 19.66 -8.36
CA ALA A 304 -35.69 20.66 -7.59
C ALA A 304 -36.47 19.95 -6.48
N HIS A 305 -36.28 20.37 -5.23
CA HIS A 305 -37.12 20.00 -4.08
C HIS A 305 -38.11 21.12 -3.78
#